data_AF-A0A9E5MSX3-F1
#
_entry.id   AF-A0A9E5MSX3-F1
#
_cell.length_a   1.000
_cell.length_b   1.000
_cell.length_c   1.000
_cell.angle_alpha   90.00
_cell.angle_beta   90.00
_cell.angle_gamma   90.00
#
_symmetry.space_group_name_H-M   'P 1'
#
loop_
_entity.id
_entity.type
_entity.pdbx_description
1 polymer ?
#
loop_
_entity_poly.entity_id
_entity_poly.type
_entity_poly.pdbx_seq_one_letter_code
_entity_poly.pdbx_strand_id
1 'polypeptide(L)'
;KAFDFSDVAFLVPNRFEHGYGLSPEIVRIAAGQDPALIVTVDNGISSVAGVAEAKSRGIPVLVTDHHLPGDALPQAAVIVNPNLKGSRFPSRHLAGVGVAFYLMAALGRFLERQGLAG
;
A
#
# COMPACT_ATOMS: atom_id res chain seq x y z
N LYS A 1 -16.46 9.06 9.35
CA LYS A 1 -15.07 8.55 9.57
C LYS A 1 -14.97 7.21 8.89
N ALA A 2 -13.89 6.93 8.15
CA ALA A 2 -13.69 5.59 7.59
C ALA A 2 -12.93 4.78 8.63
N PHE A 3 -13.57 3.81 9.29
CA PHE A 3 -12.94 2.98 10.34
C PHE A 3 -12.25 3.80 11.45
N ASP A 4 -12.90 4.85 11.93
CA ASP A 4 -12.35 5.83 12.89
C ASP A 4 -11.10 6.62 12.49
N PHE A 5 -10.56 6.41 11.28
CA PHE A 5 -9.61 7.33 10.67
C PHE A 5 -10.34 8.61 10.25
N SER A 6 -9.88 9.74 10.81
CA SER A 6 -10.40 11.08 10.51
C SER A 6 -9.49 11.90 9.62
N ASP A 7 -8.25 11.47 9.41
CA ASP A 7 -7.25 12.16 8.61
C ASP A 7 -6.74 11.23 7.51
N VAL A 8 -7.36 11.33 6.34
CA VAL A 8 -7.04 10.52 5.17
C VAL A 8 -6.82 11.45 3.99
N ALA A 9 -5.57 11.52 3.53
CA ALA A 9 -5.20 12.25 2.32
C ALA A 9 -4.91 11.26 1.18
N PHE A 10 -5.08 11.74 -0.05
CA PHE A 10 -4.82 10.97 -1.26
C PHE A 10 -3.80 11.69 -2.11
N LEU A 11 -2.90 10.93 -2.71
CA LEU A 11 -1.93 11.43 -3.68
C LEU A 11 -1.96 10.51 -4.89
N VAL A 12 -2.30 11.11 -6.05
CA VAL A 12 -2.29 10.42 -7.34
C VAL A 12 -1.11 10.99 -8.16
N PRO A 13 -0.02 10.23 -8.36
CA PRO A 13 1.14 10.70 -9.08
C PRO A 13 0.84 11.02 -10.56
N ASN A 14 1.42 12.09 -11.07
CA ASN A 14 1.57 12.28 -12.50
C ASN A 14 2.65 11.32 -13.04
N ARG A 15 2.23 10.32 -13.81
CA ARG A 15 3.12 9.29 -14.36
C ARG A 15 4.21 9.83 -15.29
N PHE A 16 3.98 10.98 -15.92
CA PHE A 16 4.93 11.58 -16.87
C PHE A 16 6.05 12.32 -16.15
N GLU A 17 5.77 12.84 -14.96
CA GLU A 17 6.72 13.61 -14.15
C GLU A 17 7.45 12.68 -13.16
N HIS A 18 6.72 11.77 -12.52
CA HIS A 18 7.22 11.02 -11.37
C HIS A 18 7.50 9.53 -11.66
N GLY A 19 7.21 9.08 -12.88
CA GLY A 19 7.24 7.67 -13.25
C GLY A 19 6.08 6.86 -12.68
N TYR A 20 6.19 5.54 -12.73
CA TYR A 20 5.15 4.62 -12.24
C TYR A 20 5.42 4.16 -10.80
N GLY A 21 4.36 4.14 -9.99
CA GLY A 21 4.38 3.66 -8.61
C GLY A 21 4.97 4.65 -7.61
N LEU A 22 5.26 4.15 -6.41
CA LEU A 22 5.83 4.97 -5.33
C LEU A 22 7.33 5.24 -5.62
N SER A 23 7.65 6.46 -6.04
CA SER A 23 9.03 6.93 -6.23
C SER A 23 9.54 7.71 -5.01
N PRO A 24 10.87 7.88 -4.84
CA PRO A 24 11.41 8.71 -3.76
C PRO A 24 10.90 10.16 -3.79
N GLU A 25 10.62 10.69 -4.97
CA GLU A 25 10.04 12.04 -5.12
C GLU A 25 8.62 12.10 -4.57
N ILE A 26 7.77 11.13 -4.94
CA ILE A 26 6.41 11.04 -4.40
C ILE A 26 6.42 10.90 -2.88
N VAL A 27 7.37 10.12 -2.33
CA VAL A 27 7.53 10.02 -0.88
C VAL A 27 7.90 11.35 -0.24
N ARG A 28 8.78 12.15 -0.86
CA ARG A 28 9.11 13.49 -0.34
C ARG A 28 7.89 14.42 -0.34
N ILE A 29 7.05 14.34 -1.36
CA ILE A 29 5.80 15.11 -1.42
C ILE A 29 4.85 14.64 -0.31
N ALA A 30 4.64 13.33 -0.18
CA ALA A 30 3.79 12.75 0.85
C ALA A 30 4.28 13.07 2.26
N ALA A 31 5.59 13.06 2.50
CA ALA A 31 6.19 13.37 3.80
C ALA A 31 5.91 14.81 4.25
N GLY A 32 5.62 15.74 3.34
CA GLY A 32 5.17 17.09 3.69
C GLY A 32 3.81 17.13 4.41
N GLN A 33 3.07 16.03 4.41
CA GLN A 33 1.79 15.86 5.11
C GLN A 33 1.94 15.12 6.45
N ASP A 34 3.17 14.80 6.86
CA ASP A 34 3.49 14.03 8.08
C ASP A 34 2.65 12.73 8.27
N PRO A 35 2.60 11.85 7.25
CA PRO A 35 1.74 10.68 7.30
C PRO A 35 2.27 9.65 8.31
N ALA A 36 1.39 9.18 9.19
CA ALA A 36 1.69 8.04 10.07
C ALA A 36 1.85 6.71 9.31
N LEU A 37 1.31 6.61 8.09
CA LEU A 37 1.37 5.44 7.23
C LEU A 37 1.17 5.85 5.77
N ILE A 38 1.96 5.27 4.86
CA ILE A 38 1.70 5.32 3.42
C ILE A 38 1.07 4.00 3.00
N VAL A 39 -0.06 4.06 2.30
CA VAL A 39 -0.72 2.89 1.70
C VAL A 39 -0.67 3.04 0.18
N THR A 40 0.00 2.12 -0.52
CA THR A 40 -0.06 2.08 -1.99
C THR A 40 -1.27 1.27 -2.43
N VAL A 41 -1.88 1.65 -3.54
CA VAL A 41 -2.98 0.93 -4.19
C VAL A 41 -2.65 0.72 -5.66
N ASP A 42 -2.77 -0.52 -6.12
CA ASP A 42 -2.51 -0.93 -7.51
C ASP A 42 -1.06 -0.68 -7.98
N ASN A 43 -0.15 -0.48 -7.03
CA ASN A 43 1.28 -0.29 -7.29
C ASN A 43 2.10 -0.59 -6.04
N GLY A 44 3.42 -0.56 -6.17
CA GLY A 44 4.35 -0.58 -5.04
C GLY A 44 5.20 -1.85 -4.92
N ILE A 45 4.82 -2.98 -5.55
CA ILE A 45 5.60 -4.23 -5.45
C ILE A 45 7.01 -4.11 -6.02
N SER A 46 7.22 -3.18 -6.95
CA SER A 46 8.52 -2.88 -7.55
C SER A 46 9.13 -1.58 -7.02
N SER A 47 8.50 -0.89 -6.08
CA SER A 47 8.90 0.43 -5.57
C SER A 47 10.01 0.36 -4.51
N VAL A 48 11.09 -0.37 -4.79
CA VAL A 48 12.20 -0.59 -3.84
C VAL A 48 12.79 0.73 -3.35
N ALA A 49 13.11 1.65 -4.26
CA ALA A 49 13.70 2.94 -3.93
C ALA A 49 12.73 3.86 -3.17
N GLY A 50 11.46 3.92 -3.59
CA GLY A 50 10.44 4.73 -2.90
C GLY A 50 10.21 4.23 -1.48
N VAL A 51 10.06 2.92 -1.29
CA VAL A 51 9.88 2.36 0.05
C VAL A 51 11.13 2.56 0.93
N ALA A 52 12.33 2.49 0.36
CA ALA A 52 13.56 2.81 1.09
C ALA A 52 13.60 4.29 1.53
N GLU A 53 13.16 5.22 0.70
CA GLU A 53 13.03 6.64 1.05
C GLU A 53 11.99 6.87 2.16
N ALA A 54 10.87 6.16 2.14
CA ALA A 54 9.87 6.28 3.20
C ALA A 54 10.43 5.75 4.52
N LYS A 55 11.12 4.61 4.47
CA LYS A 55 11.78 3.99 5.62
C LYS A 55 12.88 4.88 6.21
N SER A 56 13.68 5.55 5.39
CA SER A 56 14.72 6.48 5.89
C SER A 56 14.13 7.67 6.66
N ARG A 57 12.87 8.02 6.37
CA ARG A 57 12.08 9.04 7.07
C ARG A 57 11.28 8.51 8.25
N GLY A 58 11.35 7.21 8.54
CA GLY A 58 10.57 6.57 9.60
C GLY A 58 9.09 6.36 9.26
N ILE A 59 8.69 6.52 7.99
CA ILE A 59 7.30 6.37 7.57
C ILE A 59 7.07 4.91 7.14
N PRO A 60 6.21 4.14 7.82
CA PRO A 60 5.89 2.79 7.40
C PRO A 60 5.12 2.80 6.08
N VAL A 61 5.34 1.77 5.27
CA VAL A 61 4.62 1.58 3.99
C VAL A 61 3.89 0.25 4.01
N LEU A 62 2.59 0.29 3.73
CA LEU A 62 1.76 -0.85 3.36
C LEU A 62 1.61 -0.88 1.84
N VAL A 63 2.18 -1.90 1.19
CA VAL A 63 2.01 -2.09 -0.25
C VAL A 63 0.77 -2.93 -0.51
N THR A 64 -0.19 -2.42 -1.30
CA THR A 64 -1.29 -3.22 -1.85
C THR A 64 -1.21 -3.23 -3.37
N ASP A 65 -0.92 -4.40 -3.93
CA ASP A 65 -0.58 -4.52 -5.35
C ASP A 65 -0.97 -5.90 -5.88
N HIS A 66 -0.93 -6.06 -7.19
CA HIS A 66 -1.22 -7.30 -7.89
C HIS A 66 -0.20 -7.61 -9.00
N HIS A 67 0.70 -6.69 -9.33
CA HIS A 67 1.75 -6.93 -10.31
C HIS A 67 2.69 -8.07 -9.90
N LEU A 68 3.38 -8.65 -10.87
CA LEU A 68 4.40 -9.67 -10.59
C LEU A 68 5.57 -9.04 -9.80
N PRO A 69 6.02 -9.69 -8.71
CA PRO A 69 7.21 -9.23 -8.02
C PRO A 69 8.46 -9.29 -8.91
N GLY A 70 9.34 -8.30 -8.78
CA GLY A 70 10.67 -8.34 -9.38
C GLY A 70 11.67 -9.19 -8.57
N ASP A 71 12.94 -9.14 -8.94
CA ASP A 71 14.02 -9.90 -8.29
C ASP A 71 14.21 -9.55 -6.81
N ALA A 72 13.92 -8.29 -6.45
CA ALA A 72 13.95 -7.79 -5.08
C ALA A 72 12.58 -7.24 -4.69
N LEU A 73 12.19 -7.50 -3.44
CA LEU A 73 11.00 -6.92 -2.84
C LEU A 73 11.35 -5.60 -2.13
N PRO A 74 10.43 -4.61 -2.12
CA PRO A 74 10.59 -3.43 -1.29
C PRO A 74 10.60 -3.84 0.19
N GLN A 75 11.42 -3.15 1.00
CA GLN A 75 11.43 -3.34 2.45
C GLN A 75 10.25 -2.62 3.13
N ALA A 76 9.03 -2.91 2.66
CA ALA A 76 7.79 -2.36 3.19
C ALA A 76 7.48 -2.97 4.56
N ALA A 77 6.68 -2.28 5.37
CA ALA A 77 6.22 -2.83 6.64
C ALA A 77 5.34 -4.07 6.40
N VAL A 78 4.48 -4.00 5.39
CA VAL A 78 3.61 -5.09 4.95
C VAL A 78 3.45 -5.04 3.44
N ILE A 79 3.37 -6.21 2.78
CA ILE A 79 3.04 -6.33 1.36
C ILE A 79 1.84 -7.27 1.24
N VAL A 80 0.76 -6.78 0.63
CA VAL A 80 -0.43 -7.54 0.27
C VAL A 80 -0.46 -7.65 -1.25
N ASN A 81 -0.05 -8.80 -1.77
CA ASN A 81 -0.08 -9.08 -3.20
C ASN A 81 -0.29 -10.59 -3.46
N PRO A 82 -1.31 -10.99 -4.25
CA PRO A 82 -1.61 -12.40 -4.51
C PRO A 82 -0.50 -13.13 -5.28
N ASN A 83 0.38 -12.39 -5.96
CA ASN A 83 1.50 -12.91 -6.74
C ASN A 83 2.79 -13.09 -5.94
N LEU A 84 2.80 -12.81 -4.63
CA LEU A 84 3.95 -13.15 -3.78
C LEU A 84 4.25 -14.65 -3.81
N LYS A 85 5.54 -14.98 -3.72
CA LYS A 85 6.01 -16.35 -3.52
C LYS A 85 5.44 -16.87 -2.20
N GLY A 86 4.73 -18.00 -2.24
CA GLY A 86 4.08 -18.58 -1.07
C GLY A 86 2.71 -18.00 -0.72
N SER A 87 2.18 -17.05 -1.50
CA SER A 87 0.78 -16.61 -1.39
C SER A 87 -0.17 -17.81 -1.48
N ARG A 88 -1.10 -17.90 -0.52
CA ARG A 88 -2.18 -18.91 -0.47
C ARG A 88 -3.49 -18.38 -1.04
N PHE A 89 -3.51 -17.15 -1.56
CA PHE A 89 -4.73 -16.57 -2.08
C PHE A 89 -5.15 -17.33 -3.37
N PRO A 90 -6.43 -17.73 -3.51
CA PRO A 90 -6.83 -18.66 -4.57
C PRO A 90 -6.60 -18.18 -6.01
N SER A 91 -6.66 -16.86 -6.24
CA SER A 91 -6.53 -16.28 -7.58
C SER A 91 -5.32 -15.35 -7.68
N ARG A 92 -4.46 -15.60 -8.67
CA ARG A 92 -3.31 -14.74 -9.01
C ARG A 92 -3.66 -13.57 -9.92
N HIS A 93 -4.93 -13.43 -10.32
CA HIS A 93 -5.39 -12.53 -11.37
C HIS A 93 -6.34 -11.42 -10.86
N LEU A 94 -6.25 -11.05 -9.58
CA LEU A 94 -6.95 -9.85 -9.11
C LEU A 94 -6.35 -8.59 -9.75
N ALA A 95 -7.19 -7.60 -10.05
CA ALA A 95 -6.75 -6.22 -10.24
C ALA A 95 -6.47 -5.55 -8.87
N GLY A 96 -5.71 -4.44 -8.83
CA GLY A 96 -5.40 -3.77 -7.55
C GLY A 96 -6.63 -3.34 -6.76
N VAL A 97 -7.72 -2.92 -7.43
CA VAL A 97 -9.01 -2.64 -6.76
C VAL A 97 -9.56 -3.86 -6.02
N GLY A 98 -9.36 -5.07 -6.56
CA GLY A 98 -9.76 -6.31 -5.90
C GLY A 98 -8.93 -6.59 -4.65
N VAL A 99 -7.62 -6.31 -4.72
CA VAL A 99 -6.73 -6.44 -3.55
C VAL A 99 -7.15 -5.45 -2.45
N ALA A 100 -7.37 -4.18 -2.81
CA ALA A 100 -7.86 -3.16 -1.87
C ALA A 100 -9.22 -3.56 -1.27
N PHE A 101 -10.16 -4.05 -2.09
CA PHE A 101 -11.46 -4.53 -1.61
C PHE A 101 -11.32 -5.64 -0.56
N TYR A 102 -10.53 -6.67 -0.83
CA TYR A 102 -10.33 -7.78 0.13
C TYR A 102 -9.63 -7.32 1.41
N LEU A 103 -8.68 -6.36 1.32
CA LEU A 103 -8.07 -5.75 2.49
C LEU A 103 -9.11 -5.04 3.35
N MET A 104 -9.96 -4.19 2.75
CA MET A 104 -11.00 -3.47 3.49
C MET A 104 -12.05 -4.42 4.07
N ALA A 105 -12.44 -5.47 3.34
CA ALA A 105 -13.35 -6.49 3.84
C ALA A 105 -12.75 -7.25 5.04
N ALA A 106 -11.46 -7.60 4.98
CA ALA A 106 -10.77 -8.24 6.09
C ALA A 106 -10.64 -7.31 7.31
N LEU A 107 -10.32 -6.03 7.09
CA LEU A 107 -10.25 -5.01 8.14
C LEU A 107 -11.62 -4.80 8.80
N GLY A 108 -12.70 -4.69 8.03
CA GLY A 108 -14.06 -4.55 8.56
C GLY A 108 -14.43 -5.73 9.45
N ARG A 109 -14.22 -6.96 8.98
CA ARG A 109 -14.46 -8.19 9.77
C ARG A 109 -13.58 -8.26 11.02
N PHE A 110 -12.35 -7.75 10.95
CA PHE A 110 -11.47 -7.70 12.11
C PHE A 110 -12.04 -6.73 13.16
N LEU A 111 -12.42 -5.52 12.77
CA LEU A 111 -12.98 -4.51 13.67
C LEU A 111 -14.33 -4.94 14.26
N GLU A 112 -15.20 -5.58 13.48
CA GLU A 112 -16.44 -6.20 13.98
C GLU A 112 -16.17 -7.18 15.12
N ARG A 113 -15.18 -8.07 14.95
CA ARG A 113 -14.80 -9.04 15.99
C ARG A 113 -14.20 -8.39 17.23
N GLN A 114 -13.64 -7.18 17.10
CA GLN A 114 -13.15 -6.39 18.22
C GLN A 114 -14.25 -5.56 18.89
N GLY A 115 -15.50 -5.60 18.38
CA GLY A 115 -16.58 -4.73 18.86
C GLY A 115 -16.36 -3.26 18.50
N LEU A 116 -15.53 -2.98 17.49
CA LEU A 116 -15.17 -1.64 17.01
C LEU A 116 -15.89 -1.28 15.70
N ALA A 117 -16.75 -2.16 15.20
CA ALA A 117 -17.63 -1.82 14.07
C ALA A 117 -18.87 -1.09 14.59
N GLY A 118 -18.99 0.18 14.21
CA GLY A 118 -20.19 1.01 14.37
C GLY A 118 -20.85 1.27 13.03
#